data_AF-A0A9P6Q9M2-F1
#
_entry.id   AF-A0A9P6Q9M2-F1
#
_cell.length_a   1.000
_cell.length_b   1.000
_cell.length_c   1.000
_cell.angle_alpha   90.00
_cell.angle_beta   90.00
_cell.angle_gamma   90.00
#
_symmetry.space_group_name_H-M   'P 1'
#
loop_
_entity.id
_entity.type
_entity.pdbx_description
1 polymer ?
#
loop_
_entity_poly.entity_id
_entity_poly.type
_entity_poly.pdbx_seq_one_letter_code
_entity_poly.pdbx_strand_id
1 'polypeptide(L)'
;MLHLLHSCQYVRCENTSNFPSHFYSAIVATFLYMGGRYDSINDELDSENWAFLTMMMVYFFFTVILMLNVLIALINAAFIDGDETWNLVWLENRLHVIESVENLTFNIPGFREHFNYFPNEVYYTATTKEIEEYQNQYLTDDLNNVPMRCASPEPSSLALAKPNIIQSGKTYVPSIADTSEAAENSMKEELKEQLAVQMQAQAKALQDQVQASVEKESEALQARIEKQIQAALQEQSVAHQTQMKEIQAMLATFLASKADVGPS
;
A
#
# COMPACT_ATOMS: atom_id res chain seq x y z
N MET A 1 -4.01 -37.43 -19.87
CA MET A 1 -3.66 -36.01 -19.57
C MET A 1 -2.35 -35.64 -20.28
N LEU A 2 -2.36 -35.60 -21.62
CA LEU A 2 -1.22 -35.11 -22.43
C LEU A 2 -1.63 -34.96 -23.91
N HIS A 3 -2.69 -34.20 -24.18
CA HIS A 3 -3.17 -33.91 -25.54
C HIS A 3 -3.56 -32.43 -25.69
N LEU A 4 -2.66 -31.51 -25.30
CA LEU A 4 -2.81 -30.07 -25.54
C LEU A 4 -1.51 -29.47 -26.11
N LEU A 5 -0.88 -30.19 -27.04
CA LEU A 5 0.11 -29.64 -27.94
C LEU A 5 -0.40 -29.87 -29.36
N HIS A 6 -1.15 -28.90 -29.88
CA HIS A 6 -1.39 -28.80 -31.31
C HIS A 6 -0.06 -28.38 -31.96
N SER A 7 0.81 -29.34 -32.28
CA SER A 7 1.99 -29.06 -33.10
C SER A 7 1.53 -28.81 -34.54
N CYS A 8 1.55 -27.55 -34.98
CA CYS A 8 1.35 -27.15 -36.38
C CYS A 8 2.42 -27.85 -37.23
N GLN A 9 2.04 -28.91 -37.95
CA GLN A 9 2.92 -29.65 -38.85
C GLN A 9 2.65 -29.26 -40.30
N TYR A 10 2.62 -27.98 -40.67
CA TYR A 10 2.75 -27.55 -42.08
C TYR A 10 3.08 -26.04 -42.18
N VAL A 11 3.86 -25.69 -43.21
CA VAL A 11 4.54 -24.39 -43.50
C VAL A 11 3.58 -23.24 -43.87
N ARG A 12 2.31 -23.32 -43.48
CA ARG A 12 1.30 -22.28 -43.78
C ARG A 12 0.29 -22.13 -42.65
N CYS A 13 0.79 -21.85 -41.45
CA CYS A 13 -0.03 -21.33 -40.36
C CYS A 13 -0.02 -19.80 -40.56
N GLU A 14 -0.94 -19.31 -41.39
CA GLU A 14 -1.26 -17.89 -41.49
C GLU A 14 -1.74 -17.44 -40.10
N ASN A 15 -1.28 -16.27 -39.64
CA ASN A 15 -1.49 -15.73 -38.29
C ASN A 15 -2.98 -15.42 -38.02
N THR A 16 -3.85 -16.43 -37.95
CA THR A 16 -5.29 -16.24 -37.80
C THR A 16 -5.84 -16.70 -36.46
N SER A 17 -5.01 -17.27 -35.57
CA SER A 17 -5.40 -17.53 -34.19
C SER A 17 -4.51 -16.70 -33.26
N ASN A 18 -5.10 -15.75 -32.52
CA ASN A 18 -4.37 -14.97 -31.51
C ASN A 18 -3.93 -15.81 -30.30
N PHE A 19 -4.25 -17.12 -30.31
CA PHE A 19 -3.94 -18.05 -29.24
C PHE A 19 -2.46 -18.46 -29.21
N PRO A 20 -1.82 -18.53 -28.03
CA PRO A 20 -0.40 -18.87 -27.90
C PRO A 20 -0.11 -20.32 -28.31
N SER A 21 0.69 -20.49 -29.36
CA SER A 21 1.12 -21.80 -29.88
C SER A 21 2.35 -22.38 -29.17
N HIS A 22 3.12 -21.52 -28.49
CA HIS A 22 4.35 -21.89 -27.78
C HIS A 22 4.19 -21.73 -26.27
N PHE A 23 4.86 -22.57 -25.49
CA PHE A 23 4.85 -22.52 -24.02
C PHE A 23 5.21 -21.13 -23.47
N TYR A 24 6.27 -20.52 -23.99
CA TYR A 24 6.67 -19.16 -23.59
C TYR A 24 5.62 -18.11 -23.96
N SER A 25 4.98 -18.26 -25.12
CA SER A 25 3.87 -17.39 -25.52
C SER A 25 2.67 -17.54 -24.59
N ALA A 26 2.42 -18.75 -24.08
CA ALA A 26 1.34 -19.02 -23.14
C ALA A 26 1.63 -18.40 -21.75
N ILE A 27 2.89 -18.44 -21.29
CA ILE A 27 3.31 -17.74 -20.07
C ILE A 27 3.11 -16.23 -20.22
N VAL A 28 3.60 -15.63 -21.30
CA VAL A 28 3.45 -14.20 -21.55
C VAL A 28 1.98 -13.81 -21.67
N ALA A 29 1.16 -14.61 -22.37
CA ALA A 29 -0.28 -14.40 -22.46
C ALA A 29 -0.95 -14.47 -21.08
N THR A 30 -0.55 -15.40 -20.21
CA THR A 30 -1.09 -15.53 -18.84
C THR A 30 -0.73 -14.31 -17.98
N PHE A 31 0.49 -13.78 -18.13
CA PHE A 31 0.90 -12.56 -17.44
C PHE A 31 0.13 -11.32 -17.92
N LEU A 32 -0.06 -11.18 -19.24
CA LEU A 32 -0.88 -10.09 -19.81
C LEU A 32 -2.35 -10.22 -19.41
N TYR A 33 -2.86 -11.45 -19.35
CA TYR A 33 -4.20 -11.76 -18.87
C TYR A 33 -4.37 -11.35 -17.40
N MET A 34 -3.38 -11.58 -16.54
CA MET A 34 -3.37 -11.07 -15.15
C MET A 34 -3.42 -9.54 -15.10
N GLY A 35 -2.79 -8.87 -16.07
CA GLY A 35 -2.85 -7.41 -16.26
C GLY A 35 -4.14 -6.89 -16.90
N GLY A 36 -5.15 -7.74 -17.12
CA GLY A 36 -6.44 -7.35 -17.69
C GLY A 36 -6.44 -7.19 -19.22
N ARG A 37 -5.42 -7.69 -19.92
CA ARG A 37 -5.37 -7.70 -21.39
C ARG A 37 -5.78 -9.07 -21.93
N TYR A 38 -6.93 -9.12 -22.61
CA TYR A 38 -7.55 -10.36 -23.09
C TYR A 38 -7.34 -10.64 -24.58
N ASP A 39 -6.62 -9.76 -25.30
CA ASP A 39 -6.42 -9.83 -26.75
C ASP A 39 -5.95 -11.21 -27.26
N SER A 40 -5.13 -11.92 -26.46
CA SER A 40 -4.55 -13.22 -26.84
C SER A 40 -5.46 -14.43 -26.64
N ILE A 41 -6.61 -14.26 -25.98
CA ILE A 41 -7.56 -15.37 -25.70
C ILE A 41 -8.98 -15.08 -26.19
N ASN A 42 -9.22 -13.89 -26.74
CA ASN A 42 -10.55 -13.43 -27.14
C ASN A 42 -11.22 -14.39 -28.15
N ASP A 43 -10.46 -14.88 -29.13
CA ASP A 43 -10.97 -15.81 -30.15
C ASP A 43 -11.43 -17.16 -29.56
N GLU A 44 -10.84 -17.59 -28.44
CA GLU A 44 -11.20 -18.84 -27.73
C GLU A 44 -12.24 -18.61 -26.64
N LEU A 45 -12.55 -17.34 -26.31
CA LEU A 45 -13.63 -16.98 -25.39
C LEU A 45 -15.00 -17.09 -26.07
N ASP A 46 -15.04 -16.85 -27.39
CA ASP A 46 -16.23 -16.99 -28.23
C ASP A 46 -16.50 -18.45 -28.62
N SER A 47 -15.55 -19.37 -28.37
CA SER A 47 -15.76 -20.79 -28.56
C SER A 47 -16.58 -21.37 -27.39
N GLU A 48 -17.51 -22.29 -27.66
CA GLU A 48 -18.43 -22.87 -26.67
C GLU A 48 -17.74 -23.90 -25.74
N ASN A 49 -16.46 -23.67 -25.41
CA ASN A 49 -15.61 -24.56 -24.64
C ASN A 49 -15.73 -24.27 -23.14
N TRP A 50 -16.77 -24.82 -22.51
CA TRP A 50 -17.04 -24.65 -21.07
C TRP A 50 -15.86 -24.98 -20.14
N ALA A 51 -14.99 -25.91 -20.55
CA ALA A 51 -13.80 -26.31 -19.81
C ALA A 51 -12.76 -25.16 -19.75
N PHE A 52 -12.62 -24.39 -20.83
CA PHE A 52 -11.72 -23.23 -20.89
C PHE A 52 -12.22 -22.11 -19.99
N LEU A 53 -13.51 -21.79 -20.04
CA LEU A 53 -14.14 -20.80 -19.16
C LEU A 53 -13.97 -21.19 -17.67
N THR A 54 -14.13 -22.48 -17.35
CA THR A 54 -13.97 -22.97 -15.97
C THR A 54 -12.52 -22.81 -15.48
N MET A 55 -11.54 -23.17 -16.29
CA MET A 55 -10.12 -22.95 -15.97
C MET A 55 -9.79 -21.47 -15.77
N MET A 56 -10.37 -20.60 -16.61
CA MET A 56 -10.20 -19.15 -16.52
C MET A 56 -10.77 -18.59 -15.21
N MET A 57 -11.96 -19.04 -14.78
CA MET A 57 -12.58 -18.64 -13.52
C MET A 57 -11.78 -19.10 -12.30
N VAL A 58 -11.29 -20.34 -12.30
CA VAL A 58 -10.43 -20.86 -11.22
C VAL A 58 -9.12 -20.09 -11.14
N TYR A 59 -8.49 -19.79 -12.28
CA TYR A 59 -7.27 -19.00 -12.32
C TYR A 59 -7.50 -17.58 -11.79
N PHE A 60 -8.58 -16.91 -12.18
CA PHE A 60 -8.91 -15.57 -11.69
C PHE A 60 -9.15 -15.56 -10.18
N PHE A 61 -9.89 -16.53 -9.66
CA PHE A 61 -10.09 -16.69 -8.22
C PHE A 61 -8.75 -16.86 -7.48
N PHE A 62 -7.87 -17.73 -7.96
CA PHE A 62 -6.60 -17.98 -7.28
C PHE A 62 -5.65 -16.77 -7.34
N THR A 63 -5.54 -16.11 -8.49
CA THR A 63 -4.59 -15.00 -8.68
C THR A 63 -5.08 -13.69 -8.10
N VAL A 64 -6.34 -13.32 -8.34
CA VAL A 64 -6.87 -12.03 -7.89
C VAL A 64 -7.38 -12.11 -6.46
N ILE A 65 -8.04 -13.20 -6.06
CA ILE A 65 -8.65 -13.28 -4.73
C ILE A 65 -7.67 -13.83 -3.69
N LEU A 66 -6.86 -14.84 -4.02
CA LEU A 66 -5.90 -15.39 -3.04
C LEU A 66 -4.56 -14.67 -3.09
N MET A 67 -3.89 -14.66 -4.24
CA MET A 67 -2.52 -14.13 -4.32
C MET A 67 -2.43 -12.63 -4.07
N LEU A 68 -3.37 -11.82 -4.58
CA LEU A 68 -3.32 -10.37 -4.34
C LEU A 68 -3.62 -10.01 -2.89
N ASN A 69 -4.61 -10.66 -2.25
CA ASN A 69 -4.93 -10.42 -0.85
C ASN A 69 -3.77 -10.83 0.08
N VAL A 70 -3.10 -11.94 -0.22
CA VAL A 70 -1.89 -12.36 0.52
C VAL A 70 -0.74 -11.39 0.28
N LEU A 71 -0.52 -10.94 -0.96
CA LEU A 71 0.53 -9.97 -1.28
C LEU A 71 0.33 -8.65 -0.53
N ILE A 72 -0.90 -8.14 -0.47
CA ILE A 72 -1.23 -6.93 0.28
C ILE A 72 -0.96 -7.14 1.78
N ALA A 73 -1.35 -8.30 2.33
CA ALA A 73 -1.08 -8.63 3.73
C ALA A 73 0.43 -8.69 4.04
N LEU A 74 1.23 -9.29 3.15
CA LEU A 74 2.68 -9.38 3.29
C LEU A 74 3.36 -8.01 3.18
N ILE A 75 2.92 -7.17 2.24
CA ILE A 75 3.44 -5.80 2.09
C ILE A 75 3.13 -4.98 3.35
N ASN A 76 1.91 -5.07 3.87
CA ASN A 76 1.55 -4.36 5.09
C ASN A 76 2.37 -4.84 6.29
N ALA A 77 2.61 -6.14 6.43
CA ALA A 77 3.48 -6.68 7.47
C ALA A 77 4.92 -6.16 7.33
N ALA A 78 5.47 -6.17 6.11
CA ALA A 78 6.82 -5.67 5.85
C ALA A 78 6.97 -4.17 6.15
N PHE A 79 5.93 -3.36 5.89
CA PHE A 79 5.95 -1.94 6.23
C PHE A 79 5.90 -1.69 7.73
N ILE A 80 5.11 -2.47 8.48
CA ILE A 80 5.04 -2.35 9.95
C ILE A 80 6.41 -2.65 10.57
N ASP A 81 7.08 -3.71 10.11
CA ASP A 81 8.42 -4.07 10.61
C ASP A 81 9.49 -3.03 10.19
N GLY A 82 9.30 -2.37 9.06
CA GLY A 82 10.23 -1.34 8.54
C GLY A 82 10.07 0.05 9.18
N ASP A 83 8.92 0.37 9.79
CA ASP A 83 8.60 1.73 10.23
C ASP A 83 9.43 2.17 11.46
N GLU A 84 9.93 1.24 12.27
CA GLU A 84 10.76 1.59 13.43
C GLU A 84 12.20 1.97 13.03
N THR A 85 12.70 1.51 11.88
CA THR A 85 14.11 1.65 11.49
C THR A 85 14.36 2.47 10.23
N TRP A 86 13.32 2.87 9.49
CA TRP A 86 13.49 3.56 8.21
C TRP A 86 14.27 4.88 8.33
N ASN A 87 14.09 5.64 9.41
CA ASN A 87 14.76 6.94 9.57
C ASN A 87 16.27 6.75 9.77
N LEU A 88 16.67 5.74 10.54
CA LEU A 88 18.08 5.42 10.74
C LEU A 88 18.72 4.92 9.44
N VAL A 89 18.06 3.99 8.74
CA VAL A 89 18.52 3.46 7.45
C VAL A 89 18.59 4.57 6.39
N TRP A 90 17.64 5.52 6.41
CA TRP A 90 17.66 6.67 5.52
C TRP A 90 18.83 7.61 5.80
N LEU A 91 19.08 7.92 7.08
CA LEU A 91 20.21 8.73 7.51
C LEU A 91 21.55 8.06 7.18
N GLU A 92 21.67 6.76 7.42
CA GLU A 92 22.86 5.96 7.11
C GLU A 92 23.14 5.94 5.60
N ASN A 93 22.13 5.68 4.77
CA ASN A 93 22.28 5.73 3.32
C ASN A 93 22.69 7.12 2.83
N ARG A 94 22.12 8.17 3.43
CA ARG A 94 22.49 9.55 3.08
C ARG A 94 23.92 9.87 3.51
N LEU A 95 24.36 9.38 4.67
CA LEU A 95 25.73 9.50 5.14
C LEU A 95 26.71 8.82 4.18
N HIS A 96 26.43 7.59 3.74
CA HIS A 96 27.27 6.88 2.77
C HIS A 96 27.40 7.62 1.43
N VAL A 97 26.33 8.28 0.97
CA VAL A 97 26.41 9.12 -0.23
C VAL A 97 27.33 10.31 -0.01
N ILE A 98 27.19 11.00 1.14
CA ILE A 98 28.05 12.14 1.48
C ILE A 98 29.51 11.68 1.59
N GLU A 99 29.78 10.59 2.31
CA GLU A 99 31.12 9.99 2.45
C GLU A 99 31.73 9.69 1.08
N SER A 100 30.96 9.07 0.19
CA SER A 100 31.41 8.75 -1.17
C SER A 100 31.77 10.00 -1.96
N VAL A 101 30.95 11.05 -1.86
CA VAL A 101 31.20 12.34 -2.54
C VAL A 101 32.39 13.07 -1.93
N GLU A 102 32.53 13.06 -0.61
CA GLU A 102 33.67 13.65 0.10
C GLU A 102 34.97 12.97 -0.30
N ASN A 103 35.00 11.64 -0.32
CA ASN A 103 36.17 10.87 -0.73
C ASN A 103 36.60 11.18 -2.18
N LEU A 104 35.63 11.38 -3.08
CA LEU A 104 35.91 11.75 -4.48
C LEU A 104 36.43 13.20 -4.60
N THR A 105 35.87 14.12 -3.82
CA THR A 105 36.22 15.55 -3.90
C THR A 105 37.50 15.91 -3.14
N PHE A 106 37.90 15.10 -2.17
CA PHE A 106 39.11 15.32 -1.36
C PHE A 106 40.40 15.35 -2.20
N ASN A 107 40.49 14.53 -3.25
CA ASN A 107 41.67 14.43 -4.10
C ASN A 107 41.79 15.57 -5.15
N ILE A 108 40.81 16.46 -5.24
CA ILE A 108 40.80 17.56 -6.22
C ILE A 108 41.44 18.81 -5.58
N PRO A 109 42.64 19.24 -6.03
CA PRO A 109 43.31 20.39 -5.45
C PRO A 109 42.49 21.67 -5.66
N GLY A 110 42.37 22.49 -4.61
CA GLY A 110 41.66 23.77 -4.65
C GLY A 110 40.13 23.69 -4.53
N PHE A 111 39.52 22.49 -4.56
CA PHE A 111 38.06 22.36 -4.51
C PHE A 111 37.46 22.85 -3.17
N ARG A 112 38.11 22.55 -2.04
CA ARG A 112 37.64 23.00 -0.72
C ARG A 112 37.89 24.49 -0.46
N GLU A 113 38.87 25.07 -1.14
CA GLU A 113 39.23 26.48 -0.97
C GLU A 113 38.33 27.40 -1.81
N HIS A 114 37.91 26.95 -3.00
CA HIS A 114 37.09 27.76 -3.91
C HIS A 114 35.59 27.68 -3.62
N PHE A 115 35.11 26.60 -3.00
CA PHE A 115 33.70 26.39 -2.77
C PHE A 115 33.37 26.29 -1.28
N ASN A 116 32.54 27.21 -0.78
CA ASN A 116 31.95 27.18 0.57
C ASN A 116 30.88 26.09 0.74
N TYR A 117 31.04 24.92 0.11
CA TYR A 117 30.13 23.78 0.28
C TYR A 117 30.33 23.08 1.63
N PHE A 118 31.46 23.32 2.31
CA PHE A 118 31.76 22.78 3.62
C PHE A 118 31.82 23.89 4.66
N PRO A 119 31.10 23.77 5.78
CA PRO A 119 31.25 24.71 6.89
C PRO A 119 32.64 24.54 7.52
N ASN A 120 33.32 25.66 7.79
CA ASN A 120 34.62 25.66 8.49
C ASN A 120 34.47 25.24 9.96
N GLU A 121 33.32 25.55 10.56
CA GLU A 121 33.02 25.30 11.97
C GLU A 121 31.57 24.80 12.08
N VAL A 122 31.38 23.70 12.81
CA VAL A 122 30.05 23.17 13.14
C VAL A 122 29.79 23.46 14.61
N TYR A 123 28.87 24.39 14.87
CA TYR A 123 28.45 24.70 16.23
C TYR A 123 27.26 23.81 16.61
N TYR A 124 27.43 23.01 17.66
CA TYR A 124 26.33 22.31 18.29
C TYR A 124 25.82 23.17 19.45
N THR A 125 24.56 23.59 19.37
CA THR A 125 23.88 24.20 20.51
C THR A 125 23.21 23.09 21.29
N ALA A 126 23.69 22.82 22.50
CA ALA A 126 23.04 21.92 23.43
C ALA A 126 22.59 22.70 24.67
N THR A 127 21.41 22.39 25.16
CA THR A 127 20.91 22.92 26.42
C THR A 127 21.71 22.29 27.56
N THR A 128 21.96 23.04 28.64
CA THR A 128 22.70 22.53 29.81
C THR A 128 22.14 21.22 30.36
N LYS A 129 20.80 21.04 30.27
CA LYS A 129 20.12 19.79 30.66
C LYS A 129 20.44 18.61 29.75
N GLU A 130 20.53 18.82 28.44
CA GLU A 130 20.83 17.76 27.46
C GLU A 130 22.28 17.28 27.61
N ILE A 131 23.19 18.20 27.96
CA ILE A 131 24.60 17.87 28.27
C ILE A 131 24.69 17.02 29.54
N GLU A 132 23.97 17.40 30.59
CA GLU A 132 23.94 16.68 31.86
C GLU A 132 23.35 15.27 31.69
N GLU A 133 22.27 15.13 30.90
CA GLU A 133 21.65 13.85 30.59
C GLU A 133 22.59 12.94 29.78
N TYR A 134 23.23 13.47 28.73
CA TYR A 134 24.23 12.73 27.96
C TYR A 134 25.42 12.29 28.82
N GLN A 135 25.89 13.17 29.70
CA GLN A 135 27.00 12.87 30.61
C GLN A 135 26.63 11.77 31.62
N ASN A 136 25.42 11.79 32.15
CA ASN A 136 24.94 10.74 33.06
C ASN A 136 24.69 9.40 32.35
N GLN A 137 24.35 9.43 31.06
CA GLN A 137 23.99 8.23 30.30
C GLN A 137 25.20 7.54 29.65
N TYR A 138 26.26 8.27 29.33
CA TYR A 138 27.41 7.74 28.57
C TYR A 138 28.78 7.94 29.22
N LEU A 139 28.95 8.84 30.20
CA LEU A 139 30.25 9.09 30.85
C LEU A 139 30.43 8.36 32.20
N THR A 140 29.42 7.65 32.69
CA THR A 140 29.53 6.89 33.95
C THR A 140 30.35 5.61 33.85
N ASP A 141 30.61 5.09 32.65
CA ASP A 141 31.27 3.78 32.47
C ASP A 141 32.76 3.85 32.05
N ASP A 142 33.32 5.01 31.69
CA ASP A 142 34.72 5.05 31.21
C ASP A 142 35.48 6.37 31.44
N LEU A 143 35.26 7.02 32.59
CA LEU A 143 36.07 8.18 32.99
C LEU A 143 37.36 7.77 33.68
N ASN A 144 38.35 7.36 32.87
CA ASN A 144 39.75 7.62 33.19
C ASN A 144 40.61 8.12 32.03
N ASN A 145 40.10 8.32 30.80
CA ASN A 145 41.05 8.70 29.72
C ASN A 145 40.61 9.53 28.51
N VAL A 146 39.48 10.25 28.52
CA VAL A 146 39.25 11.25 27.46
C VAL A 146 38.81 12.59 28.04
N PRO A 147 39.69 13.60 28.12
CA PRO A 147 39.28 14.95 28.40
C PRO A 147 38.63 15.53 27.15
N MET A 148 37.30 15.42 27.02
CA MET A 148 36.55 16.35 26.18
C MET A 148 36.58 17.71 26.88
N ARG A 149 37.68 18.44 26.66
CA ARG A 149 37.89 19.79 27.13
C ARG A 149 36.90 20.68 26.38
N CYS A 150 35.69 20.84 26.91
CA CYS A 150 34.86 21.98 26.59
C CYS A 150 35.67 23.20 27.00
N ALA A 151 36.33 23.85 26.04
CA ALA A 151 36.94 25.13 26.25
C ALA A 151 35.80 26.10 26.54
N SER A 152 35.50 26.29 27.82
CA SER A 152 34.71 27.42 28.28
C SER A 152 35.51 28.67 27.96
N PRO A 153 35.11 29.53 27.01
CA PRO A 153 35.67 30.86 26.98
C PRO A 153 35.20 31.58 28.24
N GLU A 154 36.15 32.08 29.03
CA GLU A 154 35.85 33.05 30.09
C GLU A 154 34.93 34.15 29.53
N PRO A 155 33.97 34.67 30.33
CA PRO A 155 33.06 35.71 29.89
C PRO A 155 33.79 37.06 29.79
N SER A 156 34.66 37.19 28.79
CA SER A 156 35.23 38.45 28.36
C SER A 156 34.21 39.15 27.47
N SER A 157 33.36 39.96 28.10
CA SER A 157 32.66 41.12 27.50
C SER A 157 32.13 40.94 26.06
N LEU A 158 31.21 40.01 25.84
CA LEU A 158 30.28 40.09 24.71
C LEU A 158 29.05 40.88 25.14
N ALA A 159 29.23 42.20 25.19
CA ALA A 159 28.11 43.12 25.06
C ALA A 159 27.33 42.74 23.80
N LEU A 160 26.01 42.57 23.93
CA LEU A 160 24.99 42.60 22.87
C LEU A 160 25.56 42.80 21.45
N ALA A 161 26.05 41.72 20.84
CA ALA A 161 26.23 41.70 19.40
C ALA A 161 24.83 41.54 18.80
N LYS A 162 24.21 42.68 18.45
CA LYS A 162 23.04 42.73 17.59
C LYS A 162 23.30 41.80 16.38
N PRO A 163 22.33 41.00 15.93
CA PRO A 163 22.51 40.20 14.73
C PRO A 163 22.83 41.14 13.57
N ASN A 164 24.09 41.11 13.13
CA ASN A 164 24.54 41.83 11.95
C ASN A 164 24.11 40.99 10.76
N ILE A 165 22.89 41.22 10.30
CA ILE A 165 22.43 40.75 8.99
C ILE A 165 23.33 41.47 7.97
N ILE A 166 24.32 40.76 7.44
CA ILE A 166 25.02 41.18 6.23
C ILE A 166 24.02 41.00 5.08
N GLN A 167 23.17 42.01 4.89
CA GLN A 167 22.43 42.21 3.66
C GLN A 167 23.46 42.67 2.64
N SER A 168 23.81 41.79 1.71
CA SER A 168 24.61 42.14 0.54
C SER A 168 23.87 43.23 -0.24
N GLY A 169 24.32 44.47 -0.07
CA GLY A 169 23.81 45.63 -0.79
C GLY A 169 24.16 45.52 -2.26
N LYS A 170 23.22 45.01 -3.06
CA LYS A 170 23.08 45.49 -4.43
C LYS A 170 22.53 46.91 -4.36
N THR A 171 23.27 47.85 -4.90
CA THR A 171 22.84 49.22 -5.17
C THR A 171 21.55 49.18 -5.97
N TYR A 172 20.40 49.45 -5.32
CA TYR A 172 19.10 49.56 -5.98
C TYR A 172 18.71 51.03 -6.03
N VAL A 173 18.57 51.53 -7.26
CA VAL A 173 17.97 52.81 -7.60
C VAL A 173 16.47 52.70 -7.25
N PRO A 174 15.84 53.68 -6.58
CA PRO A 174 14.45 53.54 -6.16
C PRO A 174 13.55 53.58 -7.40
N SER A 175 13.00 52.42 -7.77
CA SER A 175 11.85 52.32 -8.68
C SER A 175 10.62 51.96 -7.87
N ILE A 176 9.70 52.91 -7.85
CA ILE A 176 8.31 52.89 -7.43
C ILE A 176 7.66 51.50 -7.68
N ALA A 177 7.62 50.61 -6.68
CA ALA A 177 6.89 49.33 -6.80
C ALA A 177 6.41 48.72 -5.46
N ASP A 178 6.58 49.37 -4.31
CA ASP A 178 6.38 48.75 -2.98
C ASP A 178 4.91 48.71 -2.47
N THR A 179 3.91 48.88 -3.34
CA THR A 179 2.49 48.73 -2.96
C THR A 179 1.81 47.48 -3.52
N SER A 180 2.55 46.60 -4.23
CA SER A 180 1.98 45.43 -4.93
C SER A 180 2.13 44.10 -4.17
N GLU A 181 3.22 43.89 -3.44
CA GLU A 181 3.53 42.56 -2.86
C GLU A 181 2.71 42.23 -1.61
N ALA A 182 2.31 43.22 -0.81
CA ALA A 182 1.42 43.00 0.34
C ALA A 182 -0.01 42.63 -0.08
N ALA A 183 -0.49 43.17 -1.20
CA ALA A 183 -1.80 42.84 -1.75
C ALA A 183 -1.83 41.44 -2.38
N GLU A 184 -0.75 41.01 -3.06
CA GLU A 184 -0.65 39.66 -3.63
C GLU A 184 -0.59 38.58 -2.54
N ASN A 185 0.06 38.83 -1.41
CA ASN A 185 0.15 37.86 -0.32
C ASN A 185 -1.18 37.70 0.43
N SER A 186 -1.97 38.77 0.58
CA SER A 186 -3.32 38.70 1.15
C SER A 186 -4.29 37.92 0.25
N MET A 187 -4.23 38.15 -1.06
CA MET A 187 -5.10 37.49 -2.03
C MET A 187 -4.77 35.99 -2.19
N LYS A 188 -3.49 35.61 -2.03
CA LYS A 188 -3.08 34.19 -2.05
C LYS A 188 -3.57 33.41 -0.84
N GLU A 189 -3.60 34.03 0.35
CA GLU A 189 -4.12 33.36 1.54
C GLU A 189 -5.64 33.21 1.50
N GLU A 190 -6.39 34.22 1.03
CA GLU A 190 -7.84 34.08 0.80
C GLU A 190 -8.17 32.99 -0.23
N LEU A 191 -7.36 32.87 -1.30
CA LEU A 191 -7.55 31.85 -2.32
C LEU A 191 -7.26 30.44 -1.79
N LYS A 192 -6.25 30.27 -0.95
CA LYS A 192 -5.97 28.98 -0.28
C LYS A 192 -7.08 28.58 0.67
N GLU A 193 -7.61 29.54 1.43
CA GLU A 193 -8.69 29.28 2.38
C GLU A 193 -9.98 28.85 1.65
N GLN A 194 -10.33 29.53 0.54
CA GLN A 194 -11.46 29.09 -0.31
C GLN A 194 -11.23 27.71 -0.93
N LEU A 195 -10.01 27.40 -1.37
CA LEU A 195 -9.68 26.10 -1.94
C LEU A 195 -9.77 24.98 -0.88
N ALA A 196 -9.32 25.24 0.34
CA ALA A 196 -9.41 24.30 1.46
C ALA A 196 -10.87 24.01 1.84
N VAL A 197 -11.71 25.05 1.93
CA VAL A 197 -13.15 24.91 2.20
C VAL A 197 -13.84 24.11 1.09
N GLN A 198 -13.49 24.36 -0.18
CA GLN A 198 -14.05 23.62 -1.31
C GLN A 198 -13.63 22.14 -1.31
N MET A 199 -12.35 21.86 -1.04
CA MET A 199 -11.86 20.48 -0.93
C MET A 199 -12.53 19.74 0.22
N GLN A 200 -12.73 20.38 1.36
CA GLN A 200 -13.38 19.77 2.51
C GLN A 200 -14.87 19.49 2.24
N ALA A 201 -15.56 20.40 1.52
CA ALA A 201 -16.94 20.19 1.10
C ALA A 201 -17.07 19.02 0.11
N GLN A 202 -16.14 18.89 -0.85
CA GLN A 202 -16.10 17.76 -1.77
C GLN A 202 -15.81 16.44 -1.06
N ALA A 203 -14.84 16.41 -0.14
CA ALA A 203 -14.51 15.21 0.62
C ALA A 203 -15.72 14.72 1.44
N LYS A 204 -16.44 15.65 2.08
CA LYS A 204 -17.64 15.31 2.84
C LYS A 204 -18.77 14.78 1.94
N ALA A 205 -19.02 15.42 0.80
CA ALA A 205 -20.02 14.95 -0.15
C ALA A 205 -19.71 13.55 -0.70
N LEU A 206 -18.44 13.25 -0.95
CA LEU A 206 -18.00 11.92 -1.39
C LEU A 206 -18.19 10.88 -0.27
N GLN A 207 -17.86 11.24 0.97
CA GLN A 207 -18.05 10.37 2.13
C GLN A 207 -19.54 10.03 2.35
N ASP A 208 -20.41 11.03 2.27
CA ASP A 208 -21.87 10.84 2.40
C ASP A 208 -22.41 9.94 1.27
N GLN A 209 -21.89 10.09 0.04
CA GLN A 209 -22.29 9.26 -1.09
C GLN A 209 -21.84 7.79 -0.93
N VAL A 210 -20.61 7.57 -0.46
CA VAL A 210 -20.09 6.22 -0.18
C VAL A 210 -20.89 5.57 0.93
N GLN A 211 -21.19 6.30 2.00
CA GLN A 211 -21.92 5.77 3.14
C GLN A 211 -23.36 5.38 2.76
N ALA A 212 -24.06 6.21 1.98
CA ALA A 212 -25.38 5.88 1.45
C ALA A 212 -25.36 4.65 0.52
N SER A 213 -24.28 4.48 -0.26
CA SER A 213 -24.12 3.30 -1.13
C SER A 213 -23.90 2.02 -0.31
N VAL A 214 -23.10 2.09 0.76
CA VAL A 214 -22.82 0.96 1.65
C VAL A 214 -24.08 0.53 2.42
N GLU A 215 -24.86 1.49 2.93
CA GLU A 215 -26.13 1.19 3.61
C GLU A 215 -27.13 0.51 2.66
N LYS A 216 -27.24 0.99 1.43
CA LYS A 216 -28.13 0.39 0.43
C LYS A 216 -27.71 -1.03 0.05
N GLU A 217 -26.40 -1.28 -0.10
CA GLU A 217 -25.90 -2.62 -0.40
C GLU A 217 -26.04 -3.57 0.79
N SER A 218 -25.83 -3.09 2.03
CA SER A 218 -25.94 -3.93 3.22
C SER A 218 -27.38 -4.39 3.46
N GLU A 219 -28.37 -3.50 3.29
CA GLU A 219 -29.79 -3.87 3.35
C GLU A 219 -30.18 -4.89 2.27
N ALA A 220 -29.70 -4.69 1.04
CA ALA A 220 -29.96 -5.62 -0.06
C ALA A 220 -29.33 -7.00 0.18
N LEU A 221 -28.14 -7.04 0.80
CA LEU A 221 -27.47 -8.28 1.16
C LEU A 221 -28.21 -9.01 2.29
N GLN A 222 -28.65 -8.27 3.30
CA GLN A 222 -29.39 -8.82 4.43
C GLN A 222 -30.72 -9.44 3.99
N ALA A 223 -31.45 -8.76 3.10
CA ALA A 223 -32.67 -9.31 2.51
C ALA A 223 -32.42 -10.60 1.68
N ARG A 224 -31.28 -10.68 0.98
CA ARG A 224 -30.89 -11.91 0.25
C ARG A 224 -30.58 -13.06 1.20
N ILE A 225 -29.87 -12.80 2.30
CA ILE A 225 -29.52 -13.80 3.30
C ILE A 225 -30.79 -14.33 3.98
N GLU A 226 -31.70 -13.47 4.42
CA GLU A 226 -32.97 -13.88 5.04
C GLU A 226 -33.80 -14.76 4.11
N LYS A 227 -33.87 -14.38 2.83
CA LYS A 227 -34.58 -15.17 1.81
C LYS A 227 -33.95 -16.56 1.61
N GLN A 228 -32.62 -16.68 1.62
CA GLN A 228 -31.95 -17.97 1.53
C GLN A 228 -32.18 -18.84 2.76
N ILE A 229 -32.13 -18.25 3.97
CA ILE A 229 -32.39 -18.97 5.22
C ILE A 229 -33.82 -19.52 5.23
N GLN A 230 -34.82 -18.72 4.84
CA GLN A 230 -36.21 -19.17 4.78
C GLN A 230 -36.41 -20.30 3.77
N ALA A 231 -35.79 -20.21 2.59
CA ALA A 231 -35.87 -21.27 1.58
C ALA A 231 -35.26 -22.59 2.08
N ALA A 232 -34.07 -22.54 2.69
CA ALA A 232 -33.40 -23.71 3.25
C ALA A 232 -34.19 -24.33 4.42
N LEU A 233 -34.77 -23.51 5.30
CA LEU A 233 -35.59 -23.97 6.42
C LEU A 233 -36.86 -24.68 5.92
N GLN A 234 -37.48 -24.15 4.87
CA GLN A 234 -38.68 -24.75 4.27
C GLN A 234 -38.35 -26.09 3.61
N GLU A 235 -37.23 -26.19 2.89
CA GLU A 235 -36.76 -27.43 2.30
C GLU A 235 -36.49 -28.50 3.36
N GLN A 236 -35.79 -28.12 4.44
CA GLN A 236 -35.53 -29.01 5.57
C GLN A 236 -36.81 -29.49 6.25
N SER A 237 -37.80 -28.61 6.41
CA SER A 237 -39.10 -28.97 7.00
C SER A 237 -39.84 -30.01 6.15
N VAL A 238 -39.85 -29.84 4.83
CA VAL A 238 -40.48 -30.78 3.89
C VAL A 238 -39.75 -32.13 3.91
N ALA A 239 -38.42 -32.13 3.92
CA ALA A 239 -37.62 -33.34 4.02
C ALA A 239 -37.94 -34.11 5.32
N HIS A 240 -38.01 -33.41 6.45
CA HIS A 240 -38.33 -34.01 7.75
C HIS A 240 -39.77 -34.58 7.79
N GLN A 241 -40.75 -33.88 7.21
CA GLN A 241 -42.12 -34.41 7.10
C GLN A 241 -42.19 -35.67 6.23
N THR A 242 -41.38 -35.74 5.17
CA THR A 242 -41.31 -36.90 4.29
C THR A 242 -40.72 -38.10 5.03
N GLN A 243 -39.63 -37.91 5.77
CA GLN A 243 -39.06 -38.97 6.62
C GLN A 243 -40.07 -39.47 7.68
N MET A 244 -40.82 -38.58 8.32
CA MET A 244 -41.84 -38.98 9.29
C MET A 244 -42.95 -39.82 8.65
N LYS A 245 -43.36 -39.51 7.42
CA LYS A 245 -44.33 -40.33 6.68
C LYS A 245 -43.77 -41.71 6.33
N GLU A 246 -42.51 -41.80 5.90
CA GLU A 246 -41.86 -43.08 5.62
C GLU A 246 -41.74 -43.96 6.87
N ILE A 247 -41.36 -43.36 8.01
CA ILE A 247 -41.31 -44.06 9.30
C ILE A 247 -42.70 -44.58 9.69
N GLN A 248 -43.75 -43.77 9.55
CA GLN A 248 -45.12 -44.20 9.82
C GLN A 248 -45.56 -45.35 8.90
N ALA A 249 -45.21 -45.30 7.62
CA ALA A 249 -45.51 -46.37 6.67
C ALA A 249 -44.79 -47.67 7.04
N MET A 250 -43.50 -47.61 7.37
CA MET A 250 -42.74 -48.77 7.84
C MET A 250 -43.36 -49.37 9.11
N LEU A 251 -43.74 -48.54 10.08
CA LEU A 251 -44.33 -48.99 11.33
C LEU A 251 -45.71 -49.66 11.11
N ALA A 252 -46.52 -49.13 10.19
CA ALA A 252 -47.77 -49.76 9.78
C ALA A 252 -47.56 -51.12 9.11
N THR A 253 -46.59 -51.25 8.20
CA THR A 253 -46.28 -52.54 7.56
C THR A 253 -45.76 -53.58 8.56
N PHE A 254 -44.93 -53.17 9.53
CA PHE A 254 -44.45 -54.04 10.60
C PHE A 254 -45.59 -54.55 11.49
N LEU A 255 -46.52 -53.68 11.88
CA LEU A 255 -47.69 -54.08 12.67
C LEU A 255 -48.60 -55.03 11.90
N ALA A 256 -48.80 -54.82 10.59
CA ALA A 256 -49.56 -55.74 9.74
C ALA A 256 -48.89 -57.11 9.64
N SER A 257 -47.56 -57.14 9.41
CA SER A 257 -46.77 -58.39 9.36
C SER A 257 -46.86 -59.20 10.66
N LYS A 258 -46.88 -58.53 11.82
CA LYS A 258 -46.97 -59.21 13.12
C LYS A 258 -48.37 -59.80 13.40
N ALA A 259 -49.42 -59.29 12.77
CA ALA A 259 -50.78 -59.80 12.94
C ALA A 259 -51.05 -61.12 12.19
N ASP A 260 -50.30 -61.41 11.12
CA ASP A 260 -50.45 -62.64 10.32
C ASP A 260 -49.75 -63.87 10.93
N VAL A 261 -48.90 -63.69 11.95
CA VAL A 261 -48.32 -64.80 12.71
C VAL A 261 -49.30 -65.18 13.83
N GLY A 262 -50.39 -65.83 13.45
CA GLY A 262 -51.38 -66.38 14.38
C GLY A 262 -50.78 -67.48 15.29
N PRO A 263 -51.37 -67.71 16.48
CA PRO A 263 -50.83 -68.66 17.45
C PRO A 263 -51.06 -70.09 16.95
N SER A 264 -49.98 -70.75 16.53
CA SER A 264 -49.89 -72.20 16.38
C SER A 264 -49.71 -72.87 17.73
#